data_AF-A0A352UMM9-F1
#
_entry.id   AF-A0A352UMM9-F1
#
_cell.length_a   1.000
_cell.length_b   1.000
_cell.length_c   1.000
_cell.angle_alpha   90.00
_cell.angle_beta   90.00
_cell.angle_gamma   90.00
#
_symmetry.space_group_name_H-M   'P 1'
#
loop_
_entity.id
_entity.type
_entity.pdbx_description
1 polymer ?
#
loop_
_entity_poly.entity_id
_entity_poly.type
_entity_poly.pdbx_seq_one_letter_code
_entity_poly.pdbx_strand_id
1 'polypeptide(L)'
;MSAAYTAISDAQSTFDNAASAYSSALNHYYDSLSPDNSSLKKKVTEAKAVMDAAQDTYDDLTAKKTIYETAKDSVVTYQDELQSAIKTLKLDNLGLQKMQRQISQAAEKVNELSGGAGGSIYSQVDGVVKSIGVTAGNTTDPSAPMATIEVPDRGYSVSLTVTKEQAKKVSVGDSAEISMGWWGSSGLSATLATIRVDPQAPAQNKILVFEVKGDVESGT
;
A
#
# COMPACT_ATOMS: atom_id res chain seq x y z
N MET A 1 130.81 25.46 43.54
CA MET A 1 129.92 26.24 42.65
C MET A 1 129.06 25.39 41.70
N SER A 2 129.13 24.05 41.74
CA SER A 2 128.39 23.18 40.79
C SER A 2 126.92 22.94 41.18
N ALA A 3 126.61 22.67 42.46
CA ALA A 3 125.28 22.22 42.88
C ALA A 3 124.19 23.31 42.78
N ALA A 4 124.54 24.56 43.08
CA ALA A 4 123.58 25.67 43.01
C ALA A 4 123.18 26.00 41.56
N TYR A 5 124.13 25.90 40.61
CA TYR A 5 123.85 26.13 39.19
C TYR A 5 122.96 25.02 38.60
N THR A 6 123.23 23.76 38.93
CA THR A 6 122.37 22.63 38.55
C THR A 6 120.97 22.77 39.12
N ALA A 7 120.83 23.13 40.40
CA ALA A 7 119.51 23.32 41.01
C ALA A 7 118.69 24.45 40.35
N ILE A 8 119.33 25.56 39.95
CA ILE A 8 118.66 26.65 39.24
C ILE A 8 118.24 26.20 37.82
N SER A 9 119.13 25.50 37.11
CA SER A 9 118.83 24.96 35.77
C SER A 9 117.69 23.94 35.80
N ASP A 10 117.67 23.06 36.81
CA ASP A 10 116.62 22.06 36.99
C ASP A 10 115.28 22.72 37.35
N ALA A 11 115.31 23.73 38.21
CA ALA A 11 114.12 24.52 38.55
C ALA A 11 113.56 25.25 37.33
N GLN A 12 114.42 25.81 36.47
CA GLN A 12 114.01 26.51 35.26
C GLN A 12 113.42 25.54 34.22
N SER A 13 114.07 24.39 33.99
CA SER A 13 113.54 23.33 33.13
C SER A 13 112.19 22.82 33.64
N THR A 14 112.05 22.64 34.95
CA THR A 14 110.78 22.21 35.57
C THR A 14 109.69 23.26 35.36
N PHE A 15 110.02 24.54 35.52
CA PHE A 15 109.10 25.64 35.26
C PHE A 15 108.67 25.71 33.80
N ASP A 16 109.61 25.62 32.86
CA ASP A 16 109.34 25.67 31.41
C ASP A 16 108.48 24.48 30.95
N ASN A 17 108.74 23.29 31.50
CA ASN A 17 107.93 22.10 31.26
C ASN A 17 106.50 22.26 31.82
N ALA A 18 106.37 22.79 33.04
CA ALA A 18 105.06 23.05 33.65
C ALA A 18 104.27 24.12 32.88
N ALA A 19 104.91 25.19 32.43
CA ALA A 19 104.30 26.25 31.64
C ALA A 19 103.82 25.74 30.26
N SER A 20 104.62 24.87 29.63
CA SER A 20 104.28 24.23 28.35
C SER A 20 103.10 23.25 28.50
N ALA A 21 103.09 22.46 29.57
CA ALA A 21 102.01 21.54 29.88
C ALA A 21 100.68 22.29 30.17
N TYR A 22 100.74 23.39 30.92
CA TYR A 22 99.58 24.24 31.18
C TYR A 22 99.02 24.85 29.89
N SER A 23 99.88 25.39 29.03
CA SER A 23 99.47 25.99 27.75
C SER A 23 98.85 24.96 26.81
N SER A 24 99.40 23.75 26.78
CA SER A 24 98.86 22.63 25.98
C SER A 24 97.50 22.17 26.48
N ALA A 25 97.32 22.05 27.80
CA ALA A 25 96.04 21.69 28.42
C ALA A 25 94.97 22.77 28.18
N LEU A 26 95.36 24.05 28.23
CA LEU A 26 94.46 25.17 27.95
C LEU A 26 93.99 25.15 26.49
N ASN A 27 94.89 24.94 25.54
CA ASN A 27 94.53 24.82 24.13
C ASN A 27 93.63 23.61 23.87
N HIS A 28 93.92 22.46 24.47
CA HIS A 28 93.06 21.28 24.39
C HIS A 28 91.64 21.54 24.93
N TYR A 29 91.53 22.32 26.01
CA TYR A 29 90.25 22.71 26.59
C TYR A 29 89.46 23.63 25.64
N TYR A 30 90.11 24.65 25.06
CA TYR A 30 89.48 25.53 24.07
C TYR A 30 89.06 24.79 22.79
N ASP A 31 89.89 23.88 22.29
CA ASP A 31 89.61 23.07 21.11
C ASP A 31 88.44 22.11 21.34
N SER A 32 88.21 21.65 22.58
CA SER A 32 87.05 20.81 22.91
C SER A 32 85.73 21.59 23.05
N LEU A 33 85.77 22.86 23.46
CA LEU A 33 84.59 23.72 23.63
C LEU A 33 84.02 24.27 22.31
N SER A 34 84.86 24.48 21.31
CA SER A 34 84.48 25.01 19.99
C SER A 34 83.53 24.09 19.18
N PRO A 35 83.79 22.78 19.01
CA PRO A 35 82.95 21.87 18.22
C PRO A 35 81.61 21.55 18.90
N ASP A 36 81.58 21.41 20.23
CA ASP A 36 80.35 21.09 20.96
C ASP A 36 79.32 22.22 20.87
N ASN A 37 79.75 23.47 20.96
CA ASN A 37 78.87 24.62 20.77
C ASN A 37 78.30 24.72 19.35
N SER A 38 79.09 24.37 18.33
CA SER A 38 78.62 24.34 16.93
C SER A 38 77.57 23.23 16.71
N SER A 39 77.83 22.04 17.26
CA SER A 39 76.91 20.90 17.23
C SER A 39 75.59 21.19 17.97
N LEU A 40 75.67 21.77 19.17
CA LEU A 40 74.50 22.21 19.94
C LEU A 40 73.70 23.27 19.19
N LYS A 41 74.36 24.27 18.60
CA LYS A 41 73.68 25.32 17.81
C LYS A 41 72.97 24.74 16.58
N LYS A 42 73.57 23.75 15.91
CA LYS A 42 72.93 23.02 14.81
C LYS A 42 71.69 22.27 15.28
N LYS A 43 71.79 21.49 16.37
CA LYS A 43 70.65 20.77 16.95
C LYS A 43 69.50 21.70 17.38
N VAL A 44 69.80 22.85 17.97
CA VAL A 44 68.79 23.86 18.34
C VAL A 44 68.10 24.42 17.10
N THR A 45 68.85 24.68 16.02
CA THR A 45 68.30 25.19 14.77
C THR A 45 67.39 24.15 14.10
N GLU A 46 67.82 22.89 14.07
CA GLU A 46 67.03 21.77 13.54
C GLU A 46 65.76 21.53 14.38
N ALA A 47 65.88 21.54 15.71
CA ALA A 47 64.74 21.39 16.62
C ALA A 47 63.74 22.54 16.46
N LYS A 48 64.22 23.77 16.26
CA LYS A 48 63.36 24.94 16.01
C LYS A 48 62.62 24.81 14.68
N ALA A 49 63.30 24.39 13.61
CA ALA A 49 62.66 24.14 12.32
C ALA A 49 61.58 23.05 12.40
N VAL A 50 61.82 21.98 13.18
CA VAL A 50 60.83 20.92 13.43
C VAL A 50 59.65 21.46 14.24
N MET A 51 59.90 22.29 15.26
CA MET A 51 58.83 22.91 16.05
C MET A 51 57.97 23.85 15.20
N ASP A 52 58.58 24.68 14.35
CA ASP A 52 57.87 25.58 13.46
C ASP A 52 57.00 24.79 12.46
N ALA A 53 57.54 23.72 11.86
CA ALA A 53 56.77 22.84 10.97
C ALA A 53 55.62 22.10 11.68
N ALA A 54 55.81 21.71 12.94
CA ALA A 54 54.76 21.10 13.75
C ALA A 54 53.66 22.10 14.10
N GLN A 55 54.01 23.37 14.36
CA GLN A 55 53.06 24.45 14.59
C GLN A 55 52.21 24.71 13.34
N ASP A 56 52.84 24.82 12.17
CA ASP A 56 52.13 25.00 10.89
C ASP A 56 51.12 23.85 10.64
N THR A 57 51.54 22.62 10.91
CA THR A 57 50.67 21.43 10.77
C THR A 57 49.51 21.46 11.76
N TYR A 58 49.75 21.91 12.99
CA TYR A 58 48.71 22.05 14.02
C TYR A 58 47.67 23.11 13.63
N ASP A 59 48.12 24.24 13.10
CA ASP A 59 47.25 25.33 12.69
C ASP A 59 46.39 24.94 11.46
N ASP A 60 46.96 24.25 10.47
CA ASP A 60 46.22 23.66 9.33
C ASP A 60 45.17 22.65 9.80
N LEU A 61 45.54 21.74 10.71
CA LEU A 61 44.62 20.73 11.23
C LEU A 61 43.47 21.35 12.03
N THR A 62 43.76 22.40 12.79
CA THR A 62 42.76 23.16 13.55
C THR A 62 41.79 23.88 12.61
N ALA A 63 42.28 24.50 11.54
CA ALA A 63 41.43 25.11 10.51
C ALA A 63 40.53 24.07 9.83
N LYS A 64 41.08 22.91 9.44
CA LYS A 64 40.33 21.80 8.84
C LYS A 64 39.26 21.25 9.77
N LYS A 65 39.56 21.13 11.06
CA LYS A 65 38.59 20.68 12.08
C LYS A 65 37.39 21.64 12.17
N THR A 66 37.65 22.95 12.16
CA THR A 66 36.58 23.96 12.18
C THR A 66 35.68 23.88 10.94
N ILE A 67 36.28 23.71 9.75
CA ILE A 67 35.53 23.51 8.50
C ILE A 67 34.70 22.22 8.58
N TYR A 68 35.26 21.14 9.11
CA TYR A 68 34.58 19.86 9.25
C TYR A 68 33.37 19.95 10.19
N GLU A 69 33.50 20.56 11.38
CA GLU A 69 32.36 20.72 12.29
C GLU A 69 31.28 21.61 11.67
N THR A 70 31.66 22.69 10.96
CA THR A 70 30.71 23.54 10.23
C THR A 70 29.95 22.76 9.13
N ALA A 71 30.67 21.92 8.38
CA ALA A 71 30.07 21.07 7.35
C ALA A 71 29.13 20.02 7.95
N LYS A 72 29.51 19.44 9.09
CA LYS A 72 28.70 18.48 9.84
C LYS A 72 27.41 19.11 10.35
N ASP A 73 27.47 20.31 10.92
CA ASP A 73 26.28 21.05 11.36
C ASP A 73 25.35 21.38 10.19
N SER A 74 25.93 21.72 9.03
CA SER A 74 25.17 21.94 7.79
C SER A 74 24.47 20.66 7.33
N VAL A 75 25.15 19.51 7.38
CA VAL A 75 24.56 18.21 7.02
C VAL A 75 23.39 17.86 7.93
N VAL A 76 23.51 18.07 9.24
CA VAL A 76 22.41 17.85 10.20
C VAL A 76 21.22 18.75 9.84
N THR A 77 21.47 20.03 9.56
CA THR A 77 20.44 20.98 9.15
C THR A 77 19.71 20.53 7.88
N TYR A 78 20.45 20.14 6.83
CA TYR A 78 19.84 19.64 5.59
C TYR A 78 19.07 18.32 5.79
N GLN A 79 19.54 17.44 6.69
CA GLN A 79 18.80 16.21 7.02
C GLN A 79 17.46 16.52 7.68
N ASP A 80 17.42 17.49 8.59
CA ASP A 80 16.19 17.93 9.26
C ASP A 80 15.22 18.59 8.27
N GLU A 81 15.72 19.47 7.40
CA GLU A 81 14.93 20.09 6.33
C GLU A 81 14.34 19.04 5.38
N LEU A 82 15.15 18.07 4.95
CA LEU A 82 14.71 16.98 4.08
C LEU A 82 13.65 16.12 4.77
N GLN A 83 13.84 15.79 6.06
CA GLN A 83 12.85 15.01 6.82
C GLN A 83 11.53 15.78 6.95
N SER A 84 11.59 17.10 7.18
CA SER A 84 10.42 17.97 7.21
C SER A 84 9.70 18.00 5.85
N ALA A 85 10.44 18.18 4.75
CA ALA A 85 9.88 18.15 3.40
C ALA A 85 9.21 16.81 3.07
N ILE A 86 9.81 15.68 3.45
CA ILE A 86 9.22 14.34 3.29
C ILE A 86 7.92 14.21 4.09
N LYS A 87 7.86 14.73 5.32
CA LYS A 87 6.62 14.72 6.13
C LYS A 87 5.51 15.52 5.45
N THR A 88 5.81 16.73 4.96
CA THR A 88 4.86 17.58 4.23
C THR A 88 4.34 16.87 2.98
N LEU A 89 5.23 16.33 2.14
CA LEU A 89 4.83 15.59 0.93
C LEU A 89 3.94 14.38 1.23
N LYS A 90 4.19 13.65 2.33
CA LYS A 90 3.33 12.54 2.76
C LYS A 90 1.95 13.02 3.19
N LEU A 91 1.87 14.14 3.92
CA LEU A 91 0.59 14.73 4.32
C LEU A 91 -0.20 15.23 3.12
N ASP A 92 0.44 15.88 2.16
CA ASP A 92 -0.20 16.34 0.93
C ASP A 92 -0.75 15.17 0.12
N ASN A 93 0.02 14.08 -0.02
CA ASN A 93 -0.44 12.87 -0.71
C ASN A 93 -1.66 12.24 0.00
N LEU A 94 -1.67 12.17 1.33
CA LEU A 94 -2.84 11.73 2.10
C LEU A 94 -4.06 12.65 1.88
N GLY A 95 -3.84 13.97 1.83
CA GLY A 95 -4.87 14.95 1.50
C GLY A 95 -5.45 14.74 0.11
N LEU A 96 -4.59 14.53 -0.90
CA LEU A 96 -4.99 14.24 -2.27
C LEU A 96 -5.76 12.92 -2.37
N GLN A 97 -5.33 11.85 -1.71
CA GLN A 97 -6.08 10.58 -1.67
C GLN A 97 -7.45 10.73 -1.01
N LYS A 98 -7.57 11.55 0.04
CA LYS A 98 -8.86 11.87 0.65
C LYS A 98 -9.76 12.63 -0.33
N MET A 99 -9.21 13.64 -1.02
CA MET A 99 -9.94 14.41 -2.01
C MET A 99 -10.39 13.54 -3.19
N GLN A 100 -9.53 12.64 -3.67
CA GLN A 100 -9.86 11.67 -4.72
C GLN A 100 -11.03 10.76 -4.29
N ARG A 101 -11.01 10.23 -3.06
CA ARG A 101 -12.13 9.45 -2.52
C ARG A 101 -13.43 10.25 -2.44
N GLN A 102 -13.36 11.51 -1.99
CA GLN A 102 -14.53 12.39 -1.95
C GLN A 102 -15.08 12.68 -3.35
N ILE A 103 -14.21 12.88 -4.34
CA ILE A 103 -14.59 13.05 -5.74
C ILE A 103 -15.26 11.77 -6.27
N SER A 104 -14.70 10.60 -6.00
CA SER A 104 -15.32 9.32 -6.39
C SER A 104 -16.69 9.12 -5.77
N GLN A 105 -16.85 9.40 -4.47
CA GLN A 105 -18.15 9.32 -3.78
C GLN A 105 -19.16 10.34 -4.33
N ALA A 106 -18.72 11.56 -4.62
CA ALA A 106 -19.57 12.57 -5.23
C ALA A 106 -19.98 12.17 -6.65
N ALA A 107 -19.07 11.61 -7.45
CA ALA A 107 -19.37 11.10 -8.79
C ALA A 107 -20.36 9.92 -8.75
N GLU A 108 -20.21 9.00 -7.80
CA GLU A 108 -21.14 7.90 -7.59
C GLU A 108 -22.53 8.42 -7.18
N LYS A 109 -22.59 9.39 -6.26
CA LYS A 109 -23.85 10.03 -5.86
C LYS A 109 -24.51 10.79 -7.02
N VAL A 110 -23.71 11.48 -7.84
CA VAL A 110 -24.21 12.15 -9.05
C VAL A 110 -24.75 11.12 -10.05
N ASN A 111 -24.05 10.00 -10.27
CA ASN A 111 -24.54 8.93 -11.13
C ASN A 111 -25.84 8.32 -10.60
N GLU A 112 -25.93 8.02 -9.30
CA GLU A 112 -27.15 7.53 -8.65
C GLU A 112 -28.32 8.51 -8.81
N LEU A 113 -28.08 9.81 -8.61
CA LEU A 113 -29.10 10.86 -8.76
C LEU A 113 -29.45 11.15 -10.22
N SER A 114 -28.50 11.02 -11.15
CA SER A 114 -28.70 11.20 -12.59
C SER A 114 -29.32 9.98 -13.28
N GLY A 115 -29.26 8.80 -12.63
CA GLY A 115 -29.88 7.56 -13.07
C GLY A 115 -31.40 7.50 -12.89
N GLY A 116 -32.00 8.55 -12.31
CA GLY A 116 -33.44 8.72 -12.18
C GLY A 116 -34.05 9.64 -13.23
N ALA A 117 -33.63 9.56 -14.49
CA ALA A 117 -34.48 10.08 -15.56
C ALA A 117 -35.79 9.27 -15.53
N GLY A 118 -36.92 9.94 -15.27
CA GLY A 118 -38.25 9.34 -15.20
C GLY A 118 -38.52 8.38 -16.36
N GLY A 119 -38.27 7.09 -16.11
CA GLY A 119 -38.29 6.04 -17.11
C GLY A 119 -39.66 5.41 -17.16
N SER A 120 -40.26 5.39 -18.34
CA SER A 120 -41.46 4.62 -18.61
C SER A 120 -41.25 3.16 -18.19
N ILE A 121 -42.13 2.65 -17.33
CA ILE A 121 -42.13 1.24 -16.91
C ILE A 121 -42.95 0.46 -17.94
N TYR A 122 -42.33 -0.56 -18.56
CA TYR A 122 -42.97 -1.42 -19.56
C TYR A 122 -43.37 -2.76 -18.95
N SER A 123 -44.54 -3.28 -19.33
CA SER A 123 -44.93 -4.65 -19.00
C SER A 123 -44.09 -5.66 -19.79
N GLN A 124 -43.76 -6.79 -19.17
CA GLN A 124 -43.14 -7.94 -19.85
C GLN A 124 -44.16 -8.82 -20.59
N VAL A 125 -45.45 -8.59 -20.36
CA VAL A 125 -46.54 -9.40 -20.90
C VAL A 125 -47.59 -8.52 -21.55
N ASP A 126 -48.10 -8.99 -22.69
CA ASP A 126 -49.27 -8.42 -23.34
C ASP A 126 -50.53 -8.86 -22.57
N GLY A 127 -51.39 -7.91 -22.22
CA GLY A 127 -52.58 -8.19 -21.42
C GLY A 127 -53.36 -6.92 -21.08
N VAL A 128 -54.44 -7.08 -20.30
CA VAL A 128 -55.29 -5.97 -19.88
C VAL A 128 -54.88 -5.53 -18.48
N VAL A 129 -54.73 -4.20 -18.28
CA VAL A 129 -54.41 -3.62 -16.97
C VAL A 129 -55.63 -3.73 -16.06
N LYS A 130 -55.49 -4.49 -14.96
CA LYS A 130 -56.59 -4.73 -14.01
C LYS A 130 -56.65 -3.68 -12.91
N SER A 131 -55.49 -3.27 -12.40
CA SER A 131 -55.38 -2.26 -11.36
C SER A 131 -54.02 -1.56 -11.40
N ILE A 132 -54.02 -0.27 -11.06
CA ILE A 132 -52.83 0.56 -10.87
C ILE A 132 -52.82 0.99 -9.40
N GLY A 133 -51.81 0.56 -8.66
CA GLY A 133 -51.70 0.79 -7.21
C GLY A 133 -50.87 2.02 -6.82
N VAL A 134 -50.51 2.87 -7.79
CA VAL A 134 -49.58 3.99 -7.60
C VAL A 134 -50.22 5.34 -7.89
N THR A 135 -49.91 6.33 -7.07
CA THR A 135 -50.41 7.71 -7.19
C THR A 135 -49.25 8.65 -7.51
N ALA A 136 -49.47 9.58 -8.43
CA ALA A 136 -48.47 10.57 -8.82
C ALA A 136 -48.01 11.42 -7.61
N GLY A 137 -46.70 11.55 -7.43
CA GLY A 137 -46.10 12.35 -6.36
C GLY A 137 -45.67 11.58 -5.10
N ASN A 138 -45.92 10.26 -5.04
CA ASN A 138 -45.49 9.42 -3.91
C ASN A 138 -44.26 8.58 -4.24
N THR A 139 -43.40 8.35 -3.24
CA THR A 139 -42.28 7.41 -3.31
C THR A 139 -42.82 5.97 -3.30
N THR A 140 -42.43 5.15 -4.27
CA THR A 140 -42.80 3.73 -4.35
C THR A 140 -41.62 2.84 -3.95
N ASP A 141 -41.89 1.73 -3.27
CA ASP A 141 -40.88 0.72 -2.96
C ASP A 141 -40.59 -0.13 -4.22
N PRO A 142 -39.31 -0.31 -4.63
CA PRO A 142 -38.94 -1.16 -5.77
C PRO A 142 -39.44 -2.62 -5.68
N SER A 143 -39.79 -3.08 -4.48
CA SER A 143 -40.22 -4.46 -4.22
C SER A 143 -41.75 -4.62 -4.20
N ALA A 144 -42.52 -3.54 -4.29
CA ALA A 144 -43.97 -3.58 -4.25
C ALA A 144 -44.58 -3.60 -5.68
N PRO A 145 -45.54 -4.49 -5.97
CA PRO A 145 -46.17 -4.55 -7.29
C PRO A 145 -46.96 -3.26 -7.58
N MET A 146 -46.59 -2.56 -8.66
CA MET A 146 -47.17 -1.26 -9.05
C MET A 146 -48.43 -1.38 -9.92
N ALA A 147 -48.52 -2.44 -10.73
CA ALA A 147 -49.67 -2.72 -11.61
C ALA A 147 -49.82 -4.24 -11.79
N THR A 148 -51.07 -4.71 -11.91
CA THR A 148 -51.37 -6.12 -12.22
C THR A 148 -51.95 -6.20 -13.63
N ILE A 149 -51.38 -7.09 -14.45
CA ILE A 149 -51.80 -7.31 -15.84
C ILE A 149 -52.29 -8.74 -15.97
N GLU A 150 -53.49 -8.90 -16.51
CA GLU A 150 -54.12 -10.19 -16.76
C GLU A 150 -53.88 -10.61 -18.21
N VAL A 151 -53.32 -11.81 -18.40
CA VAL A 151 -53.00 -12.38 -19.72
C VAL A 151 -54.16 -13.31 -20.12
N PRO A 152 -54.95 -13.01 -21.16
CA PRO A 152 -56.14 -13.79 -21.51
C PRO A 152 -55.85 -15.19 -22.08
N ASP A 153 -54.62 -15.44 -22.56
CA ASP A 153 -54.42 -16.40 -23.66
C ASP A 153 -53.52 -17.61 -23.29
N ARG A 154 -53.75 -18.26 -22.15
CA ARG A 154 -53.08 -19.54 -21.81
C ARG A 154 -53.94 -20.79 -21.95
N GLY A 155 -55.19 -20.67 -22.35
CA GLY A 155 -56.12 -21.81 -22.35
C GLY A 155 -56.40 -22.33 -20.93
N TYR A 156 -57.44 -23.15 -20.80
CA TYR A 156 -57.84 -23.69 -19.50
C TYR A 156 -57.20 -25.06 -19.28
N SER A 157 -56.69 -25.32 -18.07
CA SER A 157 -56.15 -26.62 -17.70
C SER A 157 -56.87 -27.19 -16.48
N VAL A 158 -57.19 -28.49 -16.51
CA VAL A 158 -57.80 -29.21 -15.39
C VAL A 158 -56.81 -30.24 -14.87
N SER A 159 -56.57 -30.26 -13.56
CA SER A 159 -55.69 -31.24 -12.91
C SER A 159 -56.48 -32.20 -12.04
N LEU A 160 -56.19 -33.50 -12.15
CA LEU A 160 -56.77 -34.57 -11.34
C LEU A 160 -55.67 -35.39 -10.66
N THR A 161 -55.80 -35.60 -9.36
CA THR A 161 -54.94 -36.53 -8.62
C THR A 161 -55.49 -37.95 -8.74
N VAL A 162 -54.66 -38.89 -9.16
CA VAL A 162 -54.98 -40.32 -9.30
C VAL A 162 -53.91 -41.17 -8.64
N THR A 163 -54.23 -42.43 -8.35
CA THR A 163 -53.23 -43.37 -7.82
C THR A 163 -52.19 -43.73 -8.89
N LYS A 164 -51.00 -44.16 -8.46
CA LYS A 164 -49.92 -44.57 -9.36
C LYS A 164 -50.34 -45.69 -10.34
N GLU A 165 -51.19 -46.62 -9.91
CA GLU A 165 -51.67 -47.70 -10.78
C GLU A 165 -52.71 -47.21 -11.81
N GLN A 166 -53.50 -46.19 -11.49
CA GLN A 166 -54.40 -45.54 -12.46
C GLN A 166 -53.62 -44.71 -13.48
N ALA A 167 -52.57 -43.99 -13.05
CA ALA A 167 -51.73 -43.20 -13.95
C ALA A 167 -50.99 -44.04 -15.00
N LYS A 168 -50.73 -45.33 -14.74
CA LYS A 168 -50.11 -46.25 -15.73
C LYS A 168 -51.06 -46.63 -16.87
N LYS A 169 -52.36 -46.40 -16.72
CA LYS A 169 -53.38 -46.77 -17.71
C LYS A 169 -53.66 -45.68 -18.74
N VAL A 170 -53.03 -44.51 -18.58
CA VAL A 170 -53.20 -43.34 -19.45
C VAL A 170 -51.84 -42.84 -19.91
N SER A 171 -51.78 -42.28 -21.11
CA SER A 171 -50.57 -41.73 -21.73
C SER A 171 -50.78 -40.28 -22.12
N VAL A 172 -49.69 -39.50 -22.10
CA VAL A 172 -49.71 -38.12 -22.62
C VAL A 172 -50.17 -38.14 -24.07
N GLY A 173 -51.14 -37.30 -24.41
CA GLY A 173 -51.82 -37.27 -25.71
C GLY A 173 -53.19 -37.96 -25.72
N ASP A 174 -53.57 -38.68 -24.67
CA ASP A 174 -54.89 -39.31 -24.59
C ASP A 174 -55.99 -38.23 -24.61
N SER A 175 -57.00 -38.46 -25.48
CA SER A 175 -58.18 -37.61 -25.55
C SER A 175 -59.14 -37.97 -24.43
N ALA A 176 -59.66 -36.95 -23.74
CA ALA A 176 -60.62 -37.07 -22.67
C ALA A 176 -61.86 -36.23 -22.98
N GLU A 177 -63.03 -36.77 -22.68
CA GLU A 177 -64.29 -36.03 -22.73
C GLU A 177 -64.59 -35.51 -21.33
N ILE A 178 -64.87 -34.21 -21.21
CA ILE A 178 -65.28 -33.60 -19.95
C ILE A 178 -66.81 -33.64 -19.91
N SER A 179 -67.37 -34.48 -19.03
CA SER A 179 -68.80 -34.48 -18.74
C SER A 179 -69.04 -33.81 -17.39
N MET A 180 -69.70 -32.64 -17.42
CA MET A 180 -70.20 -31.98 -16.21
C MET A 180 -71.69 -32.28 -16.09
N GLY A 181 -72.05 -33.12 -15.11
CA GLY A 181 -73.37 -33.77 -15.01
C GLY A 181 -74.60 -32.88 -14.83
N TRP A 182 -74.53 -31.56 -15.02
CA TRP A 182 -75.71 -30.69 -14.92
C TRP A 182 -75.83 -29.59 -15.99
N TRP A 183 -74.75 -29.18 -16.68
CA TRP A 183 -74.77 -28.07 -17.65
C TRP A 183 -74.14 -28.52 -18.98
N GLY A 184 -74.98 -28.74 -20.00
CA GLY A 184 -74.62 -28.84 -21.42
C GLY A 184 -73.24 -29.38 -21.77
N SER A 185 -73.05 -30.70 -21.72
CA SER A 185 -71.87 -31.37 -22.29
C SER A 185 -71.89 -31.37 -23.82
N SER A 186 -71.72 -30.21 -24.46
CA SER A 186 -71.51 -30.17 -25.90
C SER A 186 -70.35 -29.23 -26.26
N GLY A 187 -69.17 -29.84 -26.48
CA GLY A 187 -68.05 -29.17 -27.14
C GLY A 187 -66.74 -29.09 -26.35
N LEU A 188 -66.72 -29.49 -25.08
CA LEU A 188 -65.50 -29.49 -24.26
C LEU A 188 -64.72 -30.79 -24.47
N SER A 189 -63.56 -30.67 -25.11
CA SER A 189 -62.60 -31.76 -25.24
C SER A 189 -61.36 -31.46 -24.43
N ALA A 190 -60.74 -32.49 -23.86
CA ALA A 190 -59.50 -32.36 -23.13
C ALA A 190 -58.44 -33.28 -23.74
N THR A 191 -57.19 -32.86 -23.67
CA THR A 191 -56.05 -33.71 -24.03
C THR A 191 -55.11 -33.79 -22.83
N LEU A 192 -54.69 -35.01 -22.47
CA LEU A 192 -53.74 -35.20 -21.38
C LEU A 192 -52.37 -34.62 -21.78
N ALA A 193 -52.02 -33.46 -21.23
CA ALA A 193 -50.83 -32.72 -21.59
C ALA A 193 -49.61 -33.15 -20.77
N THR A 194 -49.78 -33.49 -19.49
CA THR A 194 -48.66 -33.96 -18.66
C THR A 194 -49.12 -34.84 -17.50
N ILE A 195 -48.27 -35.79 -17.11
CA ILE A 195 -48.39 -36.59 -15.89
C ILE A 195 -47.24 -36.21 -14.95
N ARG A 196 -47.55 -35.70 -13.75
CA ARG A 196 -46.55 -35.25 -12.77
C ARG A 196 -46.66 -36.02 -11.45
N VAL A 197 -45.60 -35.99 -10.65
CA VAL A 197 -45.63 -36.52 -9.28
C VAL A 197 -46.47 -35.59 -8.41
N ASP A 198 -47.34 -36.14 -7.58
CA ASP A 198 -48.08 -35.35 -6.59
C ASP A 198 -47.13 -34.91 -5.45
N PRO A 199 -46.88 -33.61 -5.25
CA PRO A 199 -45.99 -33.13 -4.19
C PRO A 199 -46.53 -33.41 -2.78
N GLN A 200 -47.83 -33.61 -2.60
CA GLN A 200 -48.44 -33.95 -1.30
C GLN A 200 -48.37 -35.45 -1.00
N ALA A 201 -48.35 -36.31 -2.03
CA ALA A 201 -48.24 -37.76 -1.88
C ALA A 201 -47.32 -38.42 -2.95
N PRO A 202 -46.00 -38.12 -2.94
CA PRO A 202 -45.09 -38.45 -4.05
C PRO A 202 -44.93 -39.95 -4.32
N ALA A 203 -45.09 -40.76 -3.28
CA ALA A 203 -44.91 -42.22 -3.34
C ALA A 203 -46.17 -42.95 -3.84
N GLN A 204 -47.36 -42.35 -3.69
CA GLN A 204 -48.64 -43.04 -3.86
C GLN A 204 -49.44 -42.50 -5.06
N ASN A 205 -49.36 -41.19 -5.33
CA ASN A 205 -50.23 -40.51 -6.28
C ASN A 205 -49.46 -39.84 -7.43
N LYS A 206 -50.21 -39.54 -8.49
CA LYS A 206 -49.80 -38.76 -9.65
C LYS A 206 -50.86 -37.71 -9.95
N ILE A 207 -50.44 -36.58 -10.52
CA ILE A 207 -51.35 -35.55 -11.01
C ILE A 207 -51.36 -35.62 -12.54
N LEU A 208 -52.54 -35.83 -13.10
CA LEU A 208 -52.82 -35.72 -14.53
C LEU A 208 -53.24 -34.28 -14.83
N VAL A 209 -52.59 -33.64 -15.80
CA VAL A 209 -52.91 -32.27 -16.24
C VAL A 209 -53.46 -32.33 -17.65
N PHE A 210 -54.72 -31.95 -17.80
CA PHE A 210 -55.44 -31.90 -19.06
C PHE A 210 -55.50 -30.46 -19.57
N GLU A 211 -55.21 -30.27 -20.85
CA GLU A 211 -55.50 -29.03 -21.56
C GLU A 211 -56.92 -29.11 -22.13
N VAL A 212 -57.75 -28.12 -21.81
CA VAL A 212 -59.15 -28.05 -22.22
C VAL A 212 -59.27 -27.19 -23.47
N LYS A 213 -60.01 -27.70 -24.46
CA LYS A 213 -60.38 -27.03 -25.69
C LYS A 213 -61.90 -26.94 -25.78
N GLY A 214 -62.39 -25.70 -25.84
CA GLY A 214 -63.81 -25.35 -26.03
C GLY A 214 -64.04 -23.89 -25.62
N ASP A 215 -65.25 -23.39 -25.88
CA ASP A 215 -65.67 -22.05 -25.46
C ASP A 215 -65.87 -22.07 -23.94
N VAL A 216 -64.91 -21.52 -23.20
CA VAL A 216 -64.95 -21.45 -21.74
C VAL A 216 -64.97 -19.97 -21.37
N GLU A 217 -66.13 -19.48 -20.94
CA GLU A 217 -66.21 -18.16 -20.30
C GLU A 217 -65.76 -18.28 -18.84
N SER A 218 -64.85 -17.39 -18.42
CA SER A 218 -64.52 -17.24 -17.00
C SER A 218 -65.74 -16.73 -16.25
N GLY A 219 -66.17 -17.45 -15.22
CA GLY A 219 -67.19 -16.96 -14.30
C GLY A 219 -66.76 -15.64 -13.66
N THR A 220 -67.68 -14.67 -13.64
CA THR A 220 -67.57 -13.40 -12.90
C THR A 220 -67.51 -13.60 -11.41
#